data_AF-A0A929HCH6-F1
#
_entry.id   AF-A0A929HCH6-F1
#
_cell.length_a   1.000
_cell.length_b   1.000
_cell.length_c   1.000
_cell.angle_alpha   90.00
_cell.angle_beta   90.00
_cell.angle_gamma   90.00
#
_symmetry.space_group_name_H-M   'P 1'
#
loop_
_entity.id
_entity.type
_entity.pdbx_description
1 polymer ?
#
loop_
_entity_poly.entity_id
_entity_poly.type
_entity_poly.pdbx_seq_one_letter_code
_entity_poly.pdbx_strand_id
1 'polypeptide(L)'
;MAPNKLKQSLRILFKERRITLINIAGLSISLTCALFMLLWVQHELSFDRFHTDYEQLYRVEEDQYYSNAEPYHVNVTPFVSGPVWKDEVPEIDEQCRLAFQGGHLFSEGENKFFEDGIVVVDSSFFDMFTFDFKFGNKHSVLREPNTMVITEELSTKYFGDADPVGRTIQV
;
A
#
# COMPACT_ATOMS: atom_id res chain seq x y z
N MET A 1 54.96 -20.50 5.35
CA MET A 1 54.17 -21.70 5.04
C MET A 1 52.71 -21.29 4.85
N ALA A 2 52.30 -20.89 3.64
CA ALA A 2 50.90 -20.68 3.15
C ALA A 2 50.74 -19.57 2.08
N PRO A 3 51.25 -19.72 0.84
CA PRO A 3 50.68 -18.98 -0.30
C PRO A 3 49.99 -19.86 -1.36
N ASN A 4 50.11 -21.19 -1.28
CA ASN A 4 49.82 -22.05 -2.44
C ASN A 4 48.51 -22.87 -2.36
N LYS A 5 47.81 -22.87 -1.22
CA LYS A 5 46.57 -23.66 -1.06
C LYS A 5 45.42 -23.12 -1.92
N LEU A 6 45.26 -21.79 -2.01
CA LEU A 6 44.21 -21.16 -2.82
C LEU A 6 44.38 -21.49 -4.31
N LYS A 7 45.62 -21.38 -4.82
CA LYS A 7 45.97 -21.68 -6.21
C LYS A 7 45.78 -23.16 -6.55
N GLN A 8 46.09 -24.04 -5.60
CA GLN A 8 45.90 -25.48 -5.76
C GLN A 8 44.41 -25.87 -5.79
N SER A 9 43.58 -25.31 -4.89
CA SER A 9 42.13 -25.52 -4.89
C SER A 9 41.45 -25.01 -6.16
N LEU A 10 41.83 -23.82 -6.66
CA LEU A 10 41.33 -23.28 -7.92
C LEU A 10 41.68 -24.19 -9.10
N ARG A 11 42.90 -24.73 -9.16
CA ARG A 11 43.30 -25.65 -10.23
C ARG A 11 42.49 -26.96 -10.21
N ILE A 12 42.11 -27.44 -9.02
CA ILE A 12 41.24 -28.62 -8.87
C ILE A 12 39.82 -28.31 -9.35
N LEU A 13 39.25 -27.16 -8.98
CA LEU A 13 37.93 -26.70 -9.45
C LEU A 13 37.87 -26.61 -10.99
N PHE A 14 38.93 -26.08 -11.62
CA PHE A 14 39.02 -26.01 -13.09
C PHE A 14 39.33 -27.35 -13.77
N LYS A 15 39.79 -28.37 -13.03
CA LYS A 15 40.01 -29.73 -13.55
C LYS A 15 38.71 -30.54 -13.51
N GLU A 16 37.95 -30.44 -12.42
CA GLU A 16 36.67 -31.12 -12.20
C GLU A 16 35.47 -30.22 -12.56
N ARG A 17 35.46 -29.65 -13.78
CA ARG A 17 34.52 -28.58 -14.18
C ARG A 17 33.05 -29.00 -14.12
N ARG A 18 32.72 -30.24 -14.47
CA ARG A 18 31.33 -30.73 -14.51
C ARG A 18 30.71 -30.79 -13.12
N ILE A 19 31.43 -31.41 -12.18
CA ILE A 19 30.98 -31.55 -10.78
C ILE A 19 30.93 -30.16 -10.11
N THR A 20 31.96 -29.34 -10.35
CA THR A 20 32.01 -27.97 -9.85
C THR A 20 30.83 -27.13 -10.34
N LEU A 21 30.45 -27.26 -11.63
CA LEU A 21 29.30 -26.55 -12.20
C LEU A 21 27.99 -26.96 -11.53
N ILE A 22 27.75 -28.27 -11.34
CA ILE A 22 26.53 -28.78 -10.69
C ILE A 22 26.45 -28.28 -9.24
N ASN A 23 27.55 -28.34 -8.49
CA ASN A 23 27.58 -27.88 -7.10
C ASN A 23 27.35 -26.37 -6.98
N ILE A 24 28.00 -25.57 -7.84
CA ILE A 24 27.80 -24.11 -7.86
C ILE A 24 26.37 -23.78 -8.27
N ALA A 25 25.83 -24.41 -9.32
CA ALA A 25 24.47 -24.16 -9.77
C ALA A 25 23.44 -24.49 -8.67
N GLY A 26 23.57 -25.64 -8.00
CA GLY A 26 22.69 -26.02 -6.89
C GLY A 26 22.74 -25.03 -5.73
N LEU A 27 23.95 -24.62 -5.32
CA LEU A 27 24.14 -23.62 -4.26
C LEU A 27 23.63 -22.24 -4.65
N SER A 28 23.86 -21.81 -5.89
CA SER A 28 23.39 -20.52 -6.39
C SER A 28 21.87 -20.46 -6.46
N ILE A 29 21.22 -21.54 -6.93
CA ILE A 29 19.75 -21.61 -7.00
C ILE A 29 19.15 -21.56 -5.59
N SER A 30 19.62 -22.39 -4.66
CA SER A 30 19.08 -22.41 -3.30
C SER A 30 19.28 -21.08 -2.57
N LEU A 31 20.44 -20.44 -2.73
CA LEU A 31 20.72 -19.12 -2.18
C LEU A 31 19.83 -18.04 -2.80
N THR A 32 19.61 -18.09 -4.11
CA THR A 32 18.74 -17.12 -4.81
C THR A 32 17.30 -17.25 -4.35
N CYS A 33 16.78 -18.48 -4.25
CA CYS A 33 15.44 -18.73 -3.71
C CYS A 33 15.29 -18.22 -2.27
N ALA A 34 16.29 -18.46 -1.41
CA ALA A 34 16.28 -17.95 -0.04
C ALA A 34 16.30 -16.42 0.02
N LEU A 35 17.09 -15.76 -0.84
CA LEU A 35 17.13 -14.30 -0.93
C LEU A 35 15.81 -13.72 -1.41
N PHE A 36 15.16 -14.32 -2.40
CA PHE A 36 13.85 -13.87 -2.87
C PHE A 36 12.77 -14.01 -1.80
N MET A 37 12.76 -15.10 -1.04
CA MET A 37 11.84 -15.24 0.09
C MET A 37 12.10 -14.16 1.15
N LEU A 38 13.36 -13.87 1.47
CA LEU A 38 13.71 -12.82 2.44
C LEU A 38 13.27 -11.45 1.95
N LEU A 39 13.54 -11.11 0.69
CA LEU A 39 13.13 -9.83 0.10
C LEU A 39 11.60 -9.70 0.06
N TRP A 40 10.89 -10.78 -0.24
CA TRP A 40 9.43 -10.78 -0.21
C TRP A 40 8.89 -10.51 1.20
N VAL A 41 9.41 -11.20 2.22
CA VAL A 41 9.03 -10.95 3.62
C VAL A 41 9.37 -9.52 4.03
N GLN A 42 10.55 -9.03 3.67
CA GLN A 42 10.96 -7.66 3.97
C GLN A 42 10.02 -6.64 3.32
N HIS A 43 9.66 -6.86 2.05
CA HIS A 43 8.72 -6.03 1.33
C HIS A 43 7.36 -6.02 2.03
N GLU A 44 6.80 -7.19 2.34
CA GLU A 44 5.51 -7.34 3.02
C GLU A 44 5.47 -6.61 4.36
N LEU A 45 6.53 -6.73 5.16
CA LEU A 45 6.62 -6.06 6.46
C LEU A 45 6.82 -4.54 6.34
N SER A 46 7.29 -4.05 5.19
CA SER A 46 7.57 -2.63 4.96
C SER A 46 6.45 -1.87 4.26
N PHE A 47 5.49 -2.57 3.64
CA PHE A 47 4.53 -1.99 2.71
C PHE A 47 3.72 -0.84 3.31
N ASP A 48 3.20 -1.00 4.54
CA ASP A 48 2.38 0.01 5.22
C ASP A 48 3.18 0.99 6.10
N ARG A 49 4.51 0.85 6.16
CA ARG A 49 5.37 1.63 7.09
C ARG A 49 5.84 2.98 6.55
N PHE A 50 5.30 3.43 5.42
CA PHE A 50 5.71 4.71 4.82
C PHE A 50 5.02 5.92 5.46
N HIS A 51 3.91 5.71 6.18
CA HIS A 51 3.25 6.79 6.92
C HIS A 51 4.07 7.18 8.16
N THR A 52 4.12 8.49 8.46
CA THR A 52 4.94 9.02 9.57
C THR A 52 4.55 8.38 10.90
N ASP A 53 3.25 8.23 11.14
CA ASP A 53 2.69 7.72 12.40
C ASP A 53 2.15 6.27 12.28
N TYR A 54 2.76 5.44 11.42
CA TYR A 54 2.25 4.09 11.10
C TYR A 54 2.04 3.19 12.34
N GLU A 55 2.79 3.39 13.43
CA GLU A 55 2.64 2.60 14.67
C GLU A 55 1.38 2.96 15.48
N GLN A 56 0.78 4.12 15.19
CA GLN A 56 -0.39 4.66 15.88
C GLN A 56 -1.65 4.65 15.00
N LEU A 57 -1.54 4.12 13.77
CA LEU A 57 -2.67 3.96 12.88
C LEU A 57 -3.32 2.59 13.10
N TYR A 58 -4.58 2.60 13.49
CA TYR A 58 -5.36 1.39 13.75
C TYR A 58 -6.61 1.36 12.88
N ARG A 59 -6.96 0.16 12.43
CA ARG A 59 -8.24 -0.13 11.76
C ARG A 59 -9.14 -0.88 12.73
N VAL A 60 -10.37 -0.42 12.87
CA VAL A 60 -11.38 -1.12 13.68
C VAL A 60 -12.03 -2.21 12.86
N GLU A 61 -12.04 -3.41 13.42
CA GLU A 61 -12.68 -4.62 12.88
C GLU A 61 -13.66 -5.17 13.91
N GLU A 62 -14.68 -5.88 13.44
CA GLU A 62 -15.75 -6.44 14.27
C GLU A 62 -15.90 -7.95 14.00
N ASP A 63 -16.05 -8.72 15.08
CA ASP A 63 -16.43 -10.12 15.02
C ASP A 63 -17.94 -10.25 15.20
N GLN A 64 -18.65 -10.58 14.12
CA GLN A 64 -20.10 -10.72 14.14
C GLN A 64 -20.51 -12.17 14.43
N TYR A 65 -21.27 -12.37 15.51
CA TYR A 65 -21.73 -13.68 15.93
C TYR A 65 -23.14 -13.96 15.42
N TYR A 66 -23.25 -14.76 14.37
CA TYR A 66 -24.52 -15.26 13.86
C TYR A 66 -24.82 -16.66 14.44
N SER A 67 -26.10 -16.95 14.70
CA SER A 67 -26.60 -18.13 15.43
C SER A 67 -25.76 -19.41 15.36
N ASN A 68 -24.95 -19.67 16.39
CA ASN A 68 -24.08 -20.85 16.56
C ASN A 68 -23.07 -21.10 15.41
N ALA A 69 -22.75 -20.10 14.62
CA ALA A 69 -21.68 -20.15 13.63
C ALA A 69 -20.35 -19.64 14.23
N GLU A 70 -19.25 -19.93 13.53
CA GLU A 70 -17.97 -19.27 13.77
C GLU A 70 -18.11 -17.75 13.61
N PRO A 71 -17.30 -16.96 14.32
CA PRO A 71 -17.30 -15.50 14.21
C PRO A 71 -17.12 -15.08 12.75
N TYR A 72 -17.96 -14.18 12.28
CA TYR A 72 -17.82 -13.56 10.97
C TYR A 72 -17.04 -12.26 11.11
N HIS A 73 -15.75 -12.30 10.78
CA HIS A 73 -14.86 -11.14 10.81
C HIS A 73 -15.23 -10.15 9.72
N VAL A 74 -15.54 -8.91 10.11
CA VAL A 74 -15.85 -7.81 9.19
C VAL A 74 -15.04 -6.58 9.52
N ASN A 75 -14.87 -5.72 8.52
CA ASN A 75 -14.20 -4.43 8.63
C ASN A 75 -15.20 -3.26 8.47
N VAL A 76 -16.44 -3.49 8.90
CA VAL A 76 -17.55 -2.55 8.78
C VAL A 76 -17.98 -2.14 10.17
N THR A 77 -18.14 -0.84 10.39
CA THR A 77 -18.65 -0.28 11.64
C THR A 77 -19.79 0.70 11.34
N PRO A 78 -20.73 0.91 12.27
CA PRO A 78 -21.73 1.98 12.13
C PRO A 78 -21.06 3.34 11.92
N PHE A 79 -21.58 4.16 11.01
CA PHE A 79 -20.99 5.48 10.67
C PHE A 79 -20.87 6.45 11.86
N VAL A 80 -21.67 6.24 12.91
CA VAL A 80 -21.65 7.05 14.14
C VAL A 80 -20.52 6.64 15.10
N SER A 81 -19.99 5.43 14.97
CA SER A 81 -19.02 4.88 15.91
C SER A 81 -17.73 5.70 15.97
N GLY A 82 -17.14 6.04 14.83
CA GLY A 82 -15.89 6.82 14.76
C GLY A 82 -15.98 8.16 15.53
N PRO A 83 -16.96 9.03 15.23
CA PRO A 83 -17.16 10.27 15.97
C PRO A 83 -17.42 10.07 17.47
N VAL A 84 -18.28 9.12 17.84
CA VAL A 84 -18.61 8.86 19.25
C VAL A 84 -17.39 8.37 20.02
N TRP A 85 -16.60 7.46 19.45
CA TRP A 85 -15.39 6.96 20.10
C TRP A 85 -14.35 8.05 20.28
N LYS A 86 -14.15 8.92 19.28
CA LYS A 86 -13.25 10.07 19.41
C LYS A 86 -13.68 11.02 20.54
N ASP A 87 -14.99 11.23 20.70
CA ASP A 87 -15.53 12.10 21.76
C ASP A 87 -15.44 11.47 23.16
N GLU A 88 -15.59 10.13 23.27
CA GLU A 88 -15.64 9.42 24.55
C GLU A 88 -14.31 8.82 25.02
N VAL A 89 -13.36 8.59 24.11
CA VAL A 89 -12.06 7.94 24.38
C VAL A 89 -10.93 8.95 24.16
N PRO A 90 -10.37 9.57 25.21
CA PRO A 90 -9.35 10.61 25.12
C PRO A 90 -8.05 10.20 24.41
N GLU A 91 -7.75 8.90 24.36
CA GLU A 91 -6.56 8.36 23.68
C GLU A 91 -6.70 8.33 22.15
N ILE A 92 -7.89 8.60 21.59
CA ILE A 92 -8.10 8.70 20.15
C ILE A 92 -7.82 10.14 19.71
N ASP A 93 -6.62 10.36 19.14
CA ASP A 93 -6.23 11.68 18.62
C ASP A 93 -7.09 12.11 17.42
N GLU A 94 -7.26 11.21 16.45
CA GLU A 94 -8.04 11.46 15.23
C GLU A 94 -8.81 10.21 14.78
N GLN A 95 -9.87 10.43 13.99
CA GLN A 95 -10.68 9.36 13.40
C GLN A 95 -10.96 9.67 11.93
N CYS A 96 -11.08 8.62 11.11
CA CYS A 96 -11.53 8.73 9.74
C CYS A 96 -12.36 7.50 9.37
N ARG A 97 -13.53 7.74 8.77
CA ARG A 97 -14.33 6.68 8.16
C ARG A 97 -13.87 6.43 6.74
N LEU A 98 -13.94 5.17 6.31
CA LEU A 98 -13.64 4.76 4.94
C LEU A 98 -14.78 3.95 4.38
N ALA A 99 -15.18 4.25 3.14
CA ALA A 99 -16.13 3.46 2.38
C ALA A 99 -15.57 3.21 0.98
N PHE A 100 -15.22 1.96 0.71
CA PHE A 100 -14.83 1.53 -0.62
C PHE A 100 -16.05 1.56 -1.54
N GLN A 101 -15.89 2.23 -2.67
CA GLN A 101 -16.87 2.25 -3.74
C GLN A 101 -16.49 1.20 -4.80
N GLY A 102 -17.49 0.74 -5.54
CA GLY A 102 -17.26 -0.10 -6.72
C GLY A 102 -16.70 0.73 -7.89
N GLY A 103 -16.62 0.10 -9.05
CA GLY A 103 -16.25 0.79 -10.28
C GLY A 103 -17.30 1.82 -10.69
N HIS A 104 -16.87 3.05 -10.98
CA HIS A 104 -17.72 4.13 -11.47
C HIS A 104 -17.22 4.66 -12.81
N LEU A 105 -18.13 5.09 -13.68
CA LEU A 105 -17.77 5.69 -14.97
C LEU A 105 -17.41 7.16 -14.75
N PHE A 106 -16.14 7.49 -14.92
CA PHE A 106 -15.64 8.85 -14.84
C PHE A 106 -15.54 9.45 -16.23
N SER A 107 -15.94 10.71 -16.38
CA SER A 107 -15.99 11.42 -17.66
C SER A 107 -15.40 12.83 -17.56
N GLU A 108 -14.50 13.15 -18.48
CA GLU A 108 -13.97 14.49 -18.73
C GLU A 108 -14.01 14.71 -20.25
N GLY A 109 -14.92 15.54 -20.74
CA GLY A 109 -15.12 15.72 -22.19
C GLY A 109 -15.38 14.40 -22.93
N GLU A 110 -14.48 14.02 -23.83
CA GLU A 110 -14.54 12.77 -24.60
C GLU A 110 -13.89 11.59 -23.87
N ASN A 111 -13.09 11.85 -22.83
CA ASN A 111 -12.41 10.83 -22.04
C ASN A 111 -13.40 10.18 -21.06
N LYS A 112 -13.67 8.89 -21.24
CA LYS A 112 -14.61 8.12 -20.43
C LYS A 112 -14.02 6.78 -20.04
N PHE A 113 -13.84 6.55 -18.74
CA PHE A 113 -13.26 5.31 -18.24
C PHE A 113 -13.98 4.84 -16.98
N PHE A 114 -14.12 3.54 -16.82
CA PHE A 114 -14.48 2.97 -15.53
C PHE A 114 -13.24 3.01 -14.65
N GLU A 115 -13.34 3.72 -13.53
CA GLU A 115 -12.31 3.76 -12.50
C GLU A 115 -12.76 2.92 -11.30
N ASP A 116 -11.82 2.12 -10.80
CA ASP A 116 -11.96 1.32 -9.59
C ASP A 116 -11.11 1.94 -8.46
N GLY A 117 -11.19 1.36 -7.26
CA GLY A 117 -10.37 1.81 -6.12
C GLY A 117 -10.79 3.16 -5.56
N ILE A 118 -12.03 3.59 -5.83
CA ILE A 118 -12.60 4.82 -5.30
C ILE A 118 -12.91 4.60 -3.82
N VAL A 119 -12.42 5.50 -2.97
CA VAL A 119 -12.66 5.45 -1.52
C VAL A 119 -13.22 6.79 -1.07
N VAL A 120 -14.37 6.74 -0.41
CA VAL A 120 -14.94 7.91 0.26
C VAL A 120 -14.38 7.95 1.67
N VAL A 121 -13.79 9.08 2.04
CA VAL A 121 -13.13 9.29 3.33
C VAL A 121 -13.55 10.61 3.95
N ASP A 122 -13.40 10.72 5.27
CA ASP A 122 -13.58 11.99 5.98
C ASP A 122 -12.43 12.97 5.66
N SER A 123 -12.64 14.27 5.93
CA SER A 123 -11.62 15.30 5.70
C SER A 123 -10.35 15.13 6.54
N SER A 124 -10.43 14.39 7.65
CA SER A 124 -9.30 14.05 8.53
C SER A 124 -8.35 13.00 7.95
N PHE A 125 -8.68 12.37 6.81
CA PHE A 125 -7.87 11.31 6.21
C PHE A 125 -6.40 11.73 5.99
N PHE A 126 -6.17 12.92 5.42
CA PHE A 126 -4.82 13.41 5.14
C PHE A 126 -4.13 14.07 6.35
N ASP A 127 -4.83 14.18 7.49
CA ASP A 127 -4.21 14.52 8.77
C ASP A 127 -3.65 13.26 9.45
N MET A 128 -4.27 12.08 9.21
CA MET A 128 -3.83 10.78 9.74
C MET A 128 -2.82 10.07 8.82
N PHE A 129 -3.02 10.10 7.51
CA PHE A 129 -2.20 9.38 6.54
C PHE A 129 -1.25 10.33 5.80
N THR A 130 0.05 9.99 5.81
CA THR A 130 1.06 10.78 5.10
C THR A 130 1.09 10.44 3.61
N PHE A 131 0.86 11.44 2.76
CA PHE A 131 1.03 11.37 1.30
C PHE A 131 1.70 12.64 0.77
N ASP A 132 2.50 12.49 -0.27
CA ASP A 132 3.13 13.62 -0.97
C ASP A 132 2.18 14.20 -2.02
N PHE A 133 1.84 15.49 -1.88
CA PHE A 133 0.97 16.19 -2.81
C PHE A 133 1.80 16.88 -3.89
N LYS A 134 1.57 16.51 -5.15
CA LYS A 134 2.18 17.20 -6.31
C LYS A 134 1.52 18.56 -6.57
N PHE A 135 0.20 18.61 -6.44
CA PHE A 135 -0.61 19.83 -6.61
C PHE A 135 -1.63 19.97 -5.48
N GLY A 136 -2.05 21.21 -5.20
CA GLY A 136 -3.02 21.51 -4.16
C GLY A 136 -2.42 21.61 -2.74
N ASN A 137 -3.29 21.61 -1.73
CA ASN A 137 -2.91 21.76 -0.33
C ASN A 137 -3.60 20.71 0.53
N LYS A 138 -2.82 19.87 1.20
CA LYS A 138 -3.29 18.82 2.11
C LYS A 138 -4.19 19.34 3.24
N HIS A 139 -3.96 20.58 3.70
CA HIS A 139 -4.71 21.13 4.83
C HIS A 139 -6.09 21.65 4.47
N SER A 140 -6.42 21.80 3.18
CA SER A 140 -7.74 22.28 2.73
C SER A 140 -8.52 21.22 1.95
N VAL A 141 -7.94 20.04 1.74
CA VAL A 141 -8.50 19.01 0.88
C VAL A 141 -9.70 18.33 1.53
N LEU A 142 -10.67 17.88 0.73
CA LEU A 142 -11.86 17.15 1.17
C LEU A 142 -12.78 17.87 2.19
N ARG A 143 -12.64 19.19 2.36
CA ARG A 143 -13.52 19.98 3.24
C ARG A 143 -14.82 20.43 2.57
N GLU A 144 -14.83 20.45 1.24
CA GLU A 144 -16.00 20.81 0.45
C GLU A 144 -16.64 19.56 -0.16
N PRO A 145 -17.98 19.52 -0.28
CA PRO A 145 -18.67 18.40 -0.90
C PRO A 145 -18.27 18.25 -2.38
N ASN A 146 -18.32 17.03 -2.89
CA ASN A 146 -17.99 16.70 -4.29
C ASN A 146 -16.57 17.11 -4.71
N THR A 147 -15.64 17.10 -3.75
CA THR A 147 -14.21 17.22 -4.02
C THR A 147 -13.54 15.85 -3.93
N MET A 148 -12.45 15.66 -4.66
CA MET A 148 -11.71 14.40 -4.67
C MET A 148 -10.21 14.64 -4.80
N VAL A 149 -9.43 13.66 -4.34
CA VAL A 149 -7.99 13.58 -4.60
C VAL A 149 -7.78 12.44 -5.59
N ILE A 150 -6.93 12.67 -6.59
CA ILE A 150 -6.59 11.68 -7.61
C ILE A 150 -5.09 11.40 -7.59
N THR A 151 -4.72 10.19 -7.99
CA THR A 151 -3.31 9.81 -8.16
C THR A 151 -2.70 10.57 -9.34
N GLU A 152 -1.37 10.61 -9.40
CA GLU A 152 -0.65 11.19 -10.53
C GLU A 152 -0.99 10.50 -11.86
N GLU A 153 -1.20 9.18 -11.82
CA GLU A 153 -1.62 8.39 -12.98
C GLU A 153 -3.00 8.84 -13.50
N LEU A 154 -3.99 8.98 -12.61
CA LEU A 154 -5.31 9.48 -12.98
C LEU A 154 -5.26 10.93 -13.46
N SER A 155 -4.47 11.79 -12.81
CA SER A 155 -4.26 13.16 -13.27
C SER A 155 -3.74 13.20 -14.71
N THR A 156 -2.76 12.36 -15.03
CA THR A 156 -2.17 12.27 -16.37
C THR A 156 -3.17 11.71 -17.38
N LYS A 157 -3.95 10.70 -16.97
CA LYS A 157 -4.98 10.06 -17.80
C LYS A 157 -6.09 11.02 -18.24
N TYR A 158 -6.56 11.89 -17.34
CA TYR A 158 -7.66 12.82 -17.62
C TYR A 158 -7.20 14.20 -18.09
N PHE A 159 -6.08 14.71 -17.57
CA PHE A 159 -5.66 16.09 -17.77
C PHE A 159 -4.27 16.24 -18.43
N GLY A 160 -3.58 15.14 -18.73
CA GLY A 160 -2.20 15.17 -19.22
C GLY A 160 -1.25 15.79 -18.20
N ASP A 161 -0.33 16.64 -18.67
CA ASP A 161 0.65 17.32 -17.82
C ASP A 161 0.10 18.60 -17.12
N ALA A 162 -1.20 18.88 -17.25
CA ALA A 162 -1.81 20.06 -16.66
C ALA A 162 -2.09 19.88 -15.15
N ASP A 163 -2.11 21.00 -14.41
CA ASP A 163 -2.56 21.02 -13.01
C ASP A 163 -4.07 20.67 -12.94
N PRO A 164 -4.45 19.57 -12.25
CA PRO A 164 -5.84 19.13 -12.14
C PRO A 164 -6.65 19.92 -11.10
N VAL A 165 -6.01 20.77 -10.27
CA VAL A 165 -6.69 21.47 -9.18
C VAL A 165 -7.76 22.43 -9.74
N GLY A 166 -8.97 22.31 -9.21
CA GLY A 166 -10.13 23.09 -9.66
C GLY A 166 -10.78 22.60 -10.96
N ARG A 167 -10.29 21.50 -11.54
CA ARG A 167 -10.96 20.79 -12.65
C ARG A 167 -12.08 19.89 -12.12
N THR A 168 -12.96 19.47 -13.03
CA THR A 168 -14.12 18.65 -12.69
C THR A 168 -14.12 17.37 -13.54
N ILE A 169 -14.37 16.25 -12.88
CA ILE A 169 -14.67 14.96 -13.50
C ILE A 169 -16.13 14.63 -13.17
N GLN A 170 -16.90 14.20 -14.16
CA GLN A 170 -18.27 13.73 -13.96
C GLN A 170 -18.27 12.24 -13.62
N VAL A 171 -19.11 11.84 -12.67
CA VAL A 171 -19.25 10.46 -12.15
C VAL A 171 -20.69 9.99 -12.32
#